data_AF-A0AA43UKM2-F1
#
_entry.id   AF-A0AA43UKM2-F1
#
_cell.length_a   1.000
_cell.length_b   1.000
_cell.length_c   1.000
_cell.angle_alpha   90.00
_cell.angle_beta   90.00
_cell.angle_gamma   90.00
#
_symmetry.space_group_name_H-M   'P 1'
#
loop_
_entity.id
_entity.type
_entity.pdbx_description
1 polymer ?
#
loop_
_entity_poly.entity_id
_entity_poly.type
_entity_poly.pdbx_seq_one_letter_code
_entity_poly.pdbx_strand_id
1 'polypeptide(L)'
;GVFEFPDGLYDIQHCAIVDSEGRITYGQGSGFRYPDDIASLVRGGLTVGDAVKKLYGGEGIGKRQGAVGMLSKGLIDRLGLTEQSVTAAMIPRIWEE
;
A
#
# COMPACT_ATOMS: atom_id res chain seq x y z
N GLY A 1 2.47 -3.36 0.37
CA GLY A 1 3.47 -4.32 0.88
C GLY A 1 4.35 -3.57 1.84
N VAL A 2 4.91 -4.22 2.87
CA VAL A 2 5.65 -3.50 3.92
C VAL A 2 7.15 -3.48 3.66
N PHE A 3 7.78 -2.32 3.84
CA PHE A 3 9.20 -2.09 3.59
C PHE A 3 9.83 -1.30 4.74
N GLU A 4 11.02 -1.69 5.17
CA GLU A 4 11.78 -0.94 6.17
C GLU A 4 12.54 0.22 5.52
N PHE A 5 12.40 1.39 6.13
CA PHE A 5 13.17 2.60 5.85
C PHE A 5 13.87 3.05 7.14
N PRO A 6 14.88 3.93 7.05
CA PRO A 6 15.64 4.37 8.23
C PRO A 6 14.79 4.91 9.38
N ASP A 7 13.62 5.47 9.10
CA ASP A 7 12.72 6.03 10.10
C ASP A 7 11.51 5.15 10.43
N GLY A 8 11.31 4.00 9.78
CA GLY A 8 10.22 3.08 10.14
C GLY A 8 9.73 2.16 9.03
N LEU A 9 8.59 1.51 9.31
CA LEU A 9 7.96 0.58 8.39
C LEU A 9 6.95 1.31 7.49
N TYR A 10 7.06 1.14 6.18
CA TYR A 10 6.20 1.79 5.19
C TYR A 10 5.29 0.78 4.51
N ASP A 11 4.06 1.16 4.18
CA ASP A 11 3.27 0.47 3.15
C ASP A 11 3.52 1.09 1.79
N ILE A 12 3.98 0.30 0.83
CA ILE A 12 4.10 0.68 -0.58
C ILE A 12 3.36 -0.35 -1.42
N GLN A 13 2.42 0.13 -2.24
CA GLN A 13 1.72 -0.73 -3.20
C GLN A 13 2.55 -0.86 -4.48
N HIS A 14 2.86 -2.10 -4.84
CA HIS A 14 3.53 -2.44 -6.08
C HIS A 14 2.53 -3.06 -7.05
N CYS A 15 2.64 -2.69 -8.32
CA CYS A 15 1.88 -3.26 -9.41
C CYS A 15 2.85 -3.89 -10.41
N ALA A 16 2.52 -5.09 -10.86
CA ALA A 16 3.13 -5.71 -12.03
C ALA A 16 2.03 -5.94 -13.06
N ILE A 17 2.25 -5.50 -14.30
CA ILE A 17 1.33 -5.72 -15.41
C ILE A 17 2.04 -6.62 -16.41
N VAL A 18 1.39 -7.72 -16.76
CA VAL A 18 1.87 -8.73 -17.72
C VAL A 18 0.96 -8.70 -18.93
N ASP A 19 1.52 -8.53 -20.13
CA ASP A 19 0.78 -8.61 -21.38
C ASP A 19 0.88 -10.00 -22.03
N SER A 20 0.21 -10.18 -23.16
CA SER A 20 0.12 -11.46 -23.88
C SER A 20 1.45 -11.95 -24.45
N GLU A 21 2.43 -11.06 -24.63
CA GLU A 21 3.77 -11.42 -25.12
C GLU A 21 4.73 -11.76 -23.96
N GLY A 22 4.23 -11.73 -22.72
CA GLY A 22 5.01 -12.01 -21.52
C GLY A 22 5.87 -10.83 -21.07
N ARG A 23 5.71 -9.64 -21.66
CA ARG A 23 6.39 -8.44 -21.17
C ARG A 23 5.79 -8.04 -19.83
N ILE A 24 6.66 -7.75 -18.87
CA ILE A 24 6.31 -7.30 -17.53
C ILE A 24 6.79 -5.87 -17.34
N THR A 25 5.92 -5.00 -16.85
CA THR A 25 6.31 -3.68 -16.35
C THR A 25 5.88 -3.53 -14.89
N TYR A 26 6.54 -2.62 -14.19
CA TYR A 26 6.37 -2.44 -12.77
C TYR A 26 6.04 -0.99 -12.43
N GLY A 27 5.22 -0.81 -11.42
CA GLY A 27 4.82 0.50 -10.90
C GLY A 27 4.64 0.47 -9.40
N GLN A 28 4.67 1.65 -8.80
CA GLN A 28 4.59 1.85 -7.36
C GLN A 28 3.70 3.06 -7.06
N GLY A 29 2.91 2.98 -5.99
CA GLY A 29 2.22 4.14 -5.42
C GLY A 29 3.14 4.94 -4.50
N SER A 30 2.68 6.11 -4.02
CA SER A 30 3.47 6.97 -3.12
C SER A 30 3.91 6.28 -1.82
N GLY A 31 3.09 5.34 -1.34
CA GLY A 31 3.24 4.71 -0.03
C GLY A 31 3.06 5.67 1.14
N PHE A 32 3.20 5.15 2.37
CA PHE A 32 3.16 5.92 3.61
C PHE A 32 3.79 5.14 4.77
N ARG A 33 4.28 5.84 5.79
CA ARG A 33 4.84 5.23 7.01
C ARG A 33 3.74 4.80 7.98
N TYR A 34 3.90 3.63 8.59
CA TYR A 34 3.09 3.19 9.71
C TYR A 34 3.52 3.84 11.03
N PRO A 35 2.57 4.17 11.92
CA PRO A 35 2.84 4.35 13.35
C PRO A 35 3.70 3.22 13.95
N ASP A 36 4.56 3.57 14.91
CA ASP A 36 5.54 2.66 15.50
C ASP A 36 4.91 1.48 16.26
N ASP A 37 3.69 1.66 16.79
CA ASP A 37 2.91 0.62 17.43
C ASP A 37 2.43 -0.44 16.42
N ILE A 38 1.93 -0.04 15.24
CA ILE A 38 1.62 -0.95 14.14
C ILE A 38 2.89 -1.65 13.66
N ALA A 39 3.96 -0.90 13.43
CA ALA A 39 5.24 -1.45 12.94
C ALA A 39 5.79 -2.53 13.89
N SER A 40 5.71 -2.30 15.20
CA SER A 40 6.15 -3.25 16.22
C SER A 40 5.33 -4.55 16.20
N LEU A 41 4.01 -4.46 16.02
CA LEU A 41 3.16 -5.65 15.90
C LEU A 41 3.43 -6.43 14.62
N VAL A 42 3.63 -5.74 13.49
CA VAL A 42 3.93 -6.37 12.20
C VAL A 42 5.29 -7.08 12.24
N ARG A 43 6.31 -6.46 12.84
CA ARG A 43 7.61 -7.12 13.11
C ARG A 43 7.47 -8.32 14.04
N GLY A 44 6.49 -8.29 14.94
CA GLY A 44 6.11 -9.42 15.79
C GLY A 44 5.35 -10.54 15.08
N GLY A 45 5.17 -10.46 13.75
CA GLY A 45 4.56 -11.51 12.93
C GLY A 45 3.07 -11.32 12.67
N LEU A 46 2.45 -10.22 13.12
CA LEU A 46 1.07 -9.92 12.78
C LEU A 46 0.97 -9.40 11.34
N THR A 47 -0.14 -9.70 10.68
CA THR A 47 -0.48 -8.97 9.45
C THR A 47 -0.79 -7.51 9.79
N VAL A 48 -0.59 -6.60 8.83
CA VAL A 48 -1.01 -5.19 8.98
C VAL A 48 -2.49 -5.11 9.38
N GLY A 49 -3.35 -5.91 8.75
CA GLY A 49 -4.78 -5.92 9.06
C GLY A 49 -5.07 -6.29 10.51
N ASP A 50 -4.39 -7.31 11.04
CA ASP A 50 -4.53 -7.73 12.43
C ASP A 50 -3.95 -6.70 13.40
N ALA A 51 -2.80 -6.10 13.06
CA ALA A 51 -2.18 -5.05 13.86
C ALA A 51 -3.10 -3.83 14.00
N VAL A 52 -3.67 -3.35 12.88
CA VAL A 52 -4.58 -2.21 12.89
C VAL A 52 -5.87 -2.56 13.65
N LYS A 53 -6.44 -3.76 13.42
CA LYS A 53 -7.63 -4.22 14.15
C LYS A 53 -7.40 -4.29 15.66
N LYS A 54 -6.21 -4.75 16.07
CA LYS A 54 -5.83 -4.87 17.49
C LYS A 54 -5.70 -3.51 18.17
N LEU A 55 -5.16 -2.50 17.49
CA LEU A 55 -4.88 -1.18 18.06
C LEU A 55 -6.06 -0.21 17.98
N TYR A 56 -6.78 -0.21 16.86
CA TYR A 56 -7.79 0.81 16.55
C TYR A 56 -9.24 0.28 16.60
N GLY A 57 -9.43 -1.01 16.89
CA GLY A 57 -10.74 -1.65 16.90
C GLY A 57 -11.26 -2.00 15.50
N GLY A 58 -12.12 -3.01 15.41
CA GLY A 58 -12.63 -3.58 14.15
C GLY A 58 -13.78 -2.80 13.50
N GLU A 59 -14.24 -1.70 14.10
CA GLU A 59 -15.35 -0.92 13.59
C GLU A 59 -14.83 0.24 12.73
N GLY A 60 -14.90 0.09 11.41
CA GLY A 60 -14.79 1.22 10.49
C GLY A 60 -13.68 1.17 9.45
N ILE A 61 -12.78 0.18 9.47
CA ILE A 61 -11.89 -0.06 8.31
C ILE A 61 -12.72 -0.74 7.22
N GLY A 62 -13.55 0.04 6.54
CA GLY A 62 -14.28 -0.44 5.39
C GLY A 62 -13.31 -1.03 4.37
N LYS A 63 -13.74 -2.09 3.66
CA LYS A 63 -12.95 -2.78 2.62
C LYS A 63 -12.32 -1.81 1.59
N ARG A 64 -12.92 -0.61 1.41
CA ARG A 64 -12.46 0.45 0.50
C ARG A 64 -11.39 1.40 1.05
N GLN A 65 -11.42 1.78 2.33
CA GLN A 65 -10.51 2.81 2.86
C GLN A 65 -9.14 2.26 3.26
N GLY A 66 -9.07 1.04 3.81
CA GLY A 66 -7.83 0.45 4.30
C GLY A 66 -7.16 1.23 5.45
N ALA A 67 -5.98 0.79 5.89
CA ALA A 67 -5.24 1.45 6.97
C ALA A 67 -4.88 2.91 6.62
N VAL A 68 -4.55 3.18 5.36
CA VAL A 68 -4.24 4.54 4.87
C VAL A 68 -5.41 5.51 5.04
N GLY A 69 -6.64 5.07 4.76
CA GLY A 69 -7.83 5.91 4.90
C GLY A 69 -8.09 6.30 6.35
N MET A 70 -7.89 5.36 7.28
CA MET A 70 -7.98 5.63 8.71
C MET A 70 -6.88 6.60 9.16
N LEU A 71 -5.62 6.28 8.87
CA LEU A 71 -4.46 7.04 9.35
C LEU A 71 -4.39 8.45 8.77
N SER A 72 -4.84 8.63 7.51
CA SER A 72 -4.89 9.93 6.84
C SER A 72 -6.18 10.73 7.12
N LYS A 73 -7.09 10.22 7.96
CA LYS A 73 -8.42 10.82 8.20
C LYS A 73 -9.22 11.04 6.90
N GLY A 74 -9.12 10.10 5.97
CA GLY A 74 -9.84 10.10 4.70
C GLY A 74 -9.23 10.97 3.60
N LEU A 75 -8.06 11.56 3.81
CA LEU A 75 -7.37 12.36 2.78
C LEU A 75 -6.80 11.51 1.65
N ILE A 76 -6.42 10.27 1.97
CA ILE A 76 -5.90 9.29 1.01
C ILE A 76 -6.65 7.99 1.26
N ASP A 77 -7.16 7.36 0.20
CA ASP A 77 -7.76 6.04 0.29
C ASP A 77 -6.91 4.97 -0.40
N ARG A 78 -7.26 3.71 -0.14
CA ARG A 78 -6.54 2.58 -0.72
C ARG A 78 -6.69 2.53 -2.25
N LEU A 79 -7.84 2.96 -2.78
CA LEU A 79 -8.12 2.94 -4.20
C LEU A 79 -7.17 3.88 -4.95
N GLY A 80 -7.03 5.12 -4.51
CA GLY A 80 -6.13 6.09 -5.12
C GLY A 80 -4.67 5.65 -5.11
N LEU A 81 -4.19 5.02 -4.02
CA LEU A 81 -2.85 4.42 -4.00
C LEU A 81 -2.70 3.29 -5.04
N THR A 82 -3.75 2.50 -5.25
CA THR A 82 -3.74 1.41 -6.23
C THR A 82 -3.72 1.97 -7.65
N GLU A 83 -4.55 2.98 -7.93
CA GLU A 83 -4.57 3.69 -9.20
C GLU A 83 -3.19 4.29 -9.54
N GLN A 84 -2.51 4.91 -8.56
CA GLN A 84 -1.14 5.39 -8.75
C GLN A 84 -0.18 4.27 -9.16
N SER A 85 -0.21 3.13 -8.44
CA SER A 85 0.69 2.01 -8.74
C SER A 85 0.46 1.41 -10.12
N VAL A 86 -0.80 1.31 -10.55
CA VAL A 86 -1.18 0.84 -11.89
C VAL A 86 -0.76 1.84 -12.96
N THR A 87 -1.03 3.13 -12.74
CA THR A 87 -0.64 4.21 -13.65
C THR A 87 0.88 4.23 -13.84
N ALA A 88 1.64 4.13 -12.76
CA ALA A 88 3.10 4.04 -12.81
C ALA A 88 3.57 2.80 -13.59
N ALA A 89 2.89 1.66 -13.44
CA ALA A 89 3.22 0.44 -14.18
C ALA A 89 2.90 0.57 -15.67
N MET A 90 1.97 1.43 -16.06
CA MET A 90 1.65 1.69 -17.47
C MET A 90 2.63 2.65 -18.15
N ILE A 91 3.37 3.50 -17.41
CA ILE A 91 4.31 4.47 -18.00
C ILE A 91 5.27 3.82 -19.01
N PRO A 92 5.92 2.67 -18.71
CA PRO A 92 6.83 2.05 -19.67
C PRO A 92 6.14 1.51 -20.94
N ARG A 93 4.82 1.30 -20.92
CA ARG A 93 4.06 0.92 -22.11
C ARG A 93 3.67 2.14 -22.94
N ILE A 94 3.29 3.23 -22.27
CA ILE A 94 2.81 4.46 -22.91
C ILE A 94 3.92 5.19 -23.65
N TRP A 95 5.14 5.26 -23.11
CA TRP A 95 6.24 6.01 -23.74
C TRP A 95 6.89 5.31 -24.93
N GLU A 96 6.49 4.06 -25.19
CA GLU A 96 7.04 3.14 -26.18
C GLU A 96 6.08 2.96 -27.36
N GLU A 97 4.85 3.49 -27.22
CA GLU A 97 3.95 3.79 -28.35
C GLU A 97 4.53 4.88 -29.25
#